data_AF-A8QMK1-F1
#
_entry.id   AF-A8QMK1-F1
#
_cell.length_a   1.000
_cell.length_b   1.000
_cell.length_c   1.000
_cell.angle_alpha   90.00
_cell.angle_beta   90.00
_cell.angle_gamma   90.00
#
_symmetry.space_group_name_H-M   'P 1'
#
loop_
_entity.id
_entity.type
_entity.pdbx_description
1 polymer ?
#
loop_
_entity_poly.entity_id
_entity_poly.type
_entity_poly.pdbx_seq_one_letter_code
_entity_poly.pdbx_strand_id
1 'polypeptide(L)'
;EKFKRMCEKSMITKRYMHLTEEILEENPDMCAYMRPSLDARQDMVVVEVPKLGKEAAVRAIKEWGQPKSRITHLVFCTTSGVDMPGADYRLTRLLGLRPSVNRLMLYQQGCFAGGTVLRVAKDLAENNAGARVLVVCSEITAVTFRGPSETHLDSLVGQALFGDGAAAIIVGADPDLALERPLFELVSASQTILPDSEGAIDGHLREVGLTFHLLKDVPGIISKNIQKSLMEAFKPLGIHDWNSIFWIAHPGGPAILDQVEAKLGLNAEKLAATRRVLSEYGNMSSACVL
;
A
#
# COMPACT_ATOMS: atom_id res chain seq x y z
N GLU A 1 -12.80 11.87 -23.86
CA GLU A 1 -12.74 10.49 -24.42
C GLU A 1 -11.52 9.67 -23.96
N LYS A 2 -10.29 10.22 -23.99
CA LYS A 2 -9.07 9.49 -23.59
C LYS A 2 -9.12 8.92 -22.17
N PHE A 3 -9.49 9.73 -21.17
CA PHE A 3 -9.61 9.29 -19.77
C PHE A 3 -10.67 8.19 -19.59
N LYS A 4 -11.81 8.29 -20.28
CA LYS A 4 -12.85 7.24 -20.28
C LYS A 4 -12.29 5.88 -20.70
N ARG A 5 -11.50 5.83 -21.80
CA ARG A 5 -10.85 4.60 -22.25
C ARG A 5 -9.82 4.06 -21.24
N MET A 6 -9.13 4.94 -20.49
CA MET A 6 -8.23 4.52 -19.41
C MET A 6 -9.01 3.87 -18.27
N CYS A 7 -10.13 4.47 -17.85
CA CYS A 7 -11.00 3.88 -16.83
C CYS A 7 -11.60 2.54 -17.27
N GLU A 8 -12.10 2.44 -18.51
CA GLU A 8 -12.66 1.18 -19.05
C GLU A 8 -11.62 0.04 -19.11
N LYS A 9 -10.34 0.38 -19.35
CA LYS A 9 -9.23 -0.59 -19.39
C LYS A 9 -8.58 -0.82 -18.04
N SER A 10 -8.98 -0.12 -16.99
CA SER A 10 -8.36 -0.22 -15.66
C SER A 10 -8.66 -1.55 -14.96
N MET A 11 -9.71 -2.25 -15.39
CA MET A 11 -10.28 -3.42 -14.70
C MET A 11 -10.79 -3.10 -13.28
N ILE A 12 -11.06 -1.82 -13.01
CA ILE A 12 -11.61 -1.33 -11.74
C ILE A 12 -13.11 -1.11 -11.90
N THR A 13 -13.90 -1.75 -11.04
CA THR A 13 -15.36 -1.61 -11.01
C THR A 13 -15.77 -0.42 -10.14
N LYS A 14 -15.14 -0.25 -8.98
CA LYS A 14 -15.40 0.86 -8.06
C LYS A 14 -14.16 1.20 -7.24
N ARG A 15 -14.19 2.38 -6.63
CA ARG A 15 -13.19 2.87 -5.68
C ARG A 15 -13.90 3.57 -4.53
N TYR A 16 -13.21 3.67 -3.41
CA TYR A 16 -13.65 4.46 -2.26
C TYR A 16 -12.74 5.67 -2.15
N MET A 17 -13.32 6.83 -1.87
CA MET A 17 -12.58 8.10 -1.77
C MET A 17 -13.16 8.89 -0.61
N HIS A 18 -12.27 9.45 0.22
CA HIS A 18 -12.61 10.43 1.23
C HIS A 18 -13.05 11.75 0.57
N LEU A 19 -12.43 12.12 -0.55
CA LEU A 19 -12.82 13.29 -1.32
C LEU A 19 -14.24 13.13 -1.88
N THR A 20 -15.10 14.09 -1.54
CA THR A 20 -16.45 14.25 -2.06
C THR A 20 -16.53 15.49 -2.95
N GLU A 21 -17.63 15.64 -3.68
CA GLU A 21 -17.91 16.86 -4.45
C GLU A 21 -17.90 18.11 -3.55
N GLU A 22 -18.56 18.05 -2.39
CA GLU A 22 -18.58 19.13 -1.39
C GLU A 22 -17.17 19.55 -0.94
N ILE A 23 -16.31 18.58 -0.57
CA ILE A 23 -14.92 18.87 -0.17
C ILE A 23 -14.16 19.56 -1.32
N LEU A 24 -14.39 19.14 -2.56
CA LEU A 24 -13.72 19.69 -3.74
C LEU A 24 -14.23 21.09 -4.11
N GLU A 25 -15.50 21.38 -3.89
CA GLU A 25 -16.09 22.72 -4.05
C GLU A 25 -15.52 23.71 -3.02
N GLU A 26 -15.31 23.27 -1.79
CA GLU A 26 -14.66 24.07 -0.73
C GLU A 26 -13.16 24.26 -0.96
N ASN A 27 -12.53 23.38 -1.74
CA ASN A 27 -11.08 23.36 -1.99
C ASN A 27 -10.75 23.42 -3.49
N PRO A 28 -11.14 24.49 -4.20
CA PRO A 28 -11.06 24.56 -5.67
C PRO A 28 -9.62 24.47 -6.22
N ASP A 29 -8.60 24.81 -5.42
CA ASP A 29 -7.19 24.69 -5.81
C ASP A 29 -6.72 23.25 -5.94
N MET A 30 -7.37 22.31 -5.24
CA MET A 30 -7.12 20.88 -5.41
C MET A 30 -7.67 20.35 -6.75
N CYS A 31 -8.71 21.00 -7.29
CA CYS A 31 -9.31 20.68 -8.58
C CYS A 31 -8.52 21.25 -9.76
N ALA A 32 -7.68 22.26 -9.52
CA ALA A 32 -6.76 22.75 -10.53
C ALA A 32 -5.62 21.76 -10.80
N TYR A 33 -4.99 21.87 -11.96
CA TYR A 33 -3.89 20.97 -12.33
C TYR A 33 -2.63 21.21 -11.49
N MET A 34 -2.19 22.47 -11.33
CA MET A 34 -0.92 22.85 -10.69
C MET A 34 -1.04 24.12 -9.81
N ARG A 35 -2.21 24.40 -9.22
CA ARG A 35 -2.30 25.48 -8.21
C ARG A 35 -1.77 24.99 -6.86
N PRO A 36 -1.09 25.86 -6.09
CA PRO A 36 -0.69 25.54 -4.73
C PRO A 36 -1.90 25.07 -3.91
N SER A 37 -1.77 23.88 -3.33
CA SER A 37 -2.86 23.22 -2.61
C SER A 37 -2.35 22.27 -1.52
N LEU A 38 -1.04 22.25 -1.26
CA LEU A 38 -0.44 21.34 -0.29
C LEU A 38 -1.01 21.51 1.10
N ASP A 39 -1.22 22.74 1.57
CA ASP A 39 -1.73 23.02 2.92
C ASP A 39 -3.14 22.43 3.13
N ALA A 40 -4.08 22.70 2.22
CA ALA A 40 -5.42 22.13 2.26
C ALA A 40 -5.41 20.59 2.24
N ARG A 41 -4.56 20.00 1.40
CA ARG A 41 -4.39 18.53 1.34
C ARG A 41 -3.84 17.98 2.64
N GLN A 42 -2.85 18.66 3.23
CA GLN A 42 -2.22 18.28 4.48
C GLN A 42 -3.23 18.33 5.64
N ASP A 43 -3.98 19.43 5.78
CA ASP A 43 -5.00 19.60 6.81
C ASP A 43 -6.02 18.46 6.83
N MET A 44 -6.39 17.94 5.65
CA MET A 44 -7.25 16.76 5.52
C MET A 44 -6.52 15.47 5.93
N VAL A 45 -5.39 15.15 5.28
CA VAL A 45 -4.79 13.81 5.42
C VAL A 45 -4.17 13.57 6.80
N VAL A 46 -3.65 14.60 7.48
CA VAL A 46 -3.09 14.45 8.84
C VAL A 46 -4.14 14.00 9.86
N VAL A 47 -5.41 14.28 9.60
CA VAL A 47 -6.54 13.85 10.42
C VAL A 47 -7.09 12.51 9.95
N GLU A 48 -7.30 12.35 8.64
CA GLU A 48 -8.08 11.24 8.11
C GLU A 48 -7.27 9.94 7.97
N VAL A 49 -5.97 10.02 7.65
CA VAL A 49 -5.10 8.84 7.57
C VAL A 49 -5.06 8.04 8.88
N PRO A 50 -4.80 8.63 10.06
CA PRO A 50 -4.83 7.86 11.30
C PRO A 50 -6.25 7.42 11.70
N LYS A 51 -7.32 8.11 11.27
CA LYS A 51 -8.70 7.65 11.50
C LYS A 51 -9.03 6.39 10.70
N LEU A 52 -8.73 6.38 9.40
CA LEU A 52 -8.95 5.21 8.55
C LEU A 52 -8.07 4.03 9.00
N GLY A 53 -6.81 4.31 9.35
CA GLY A 53 -5.91 3.32 9.96
C GLY A 53 -6.44 2.75 11.29
N LYS A 54 -7.10 3.56 12.11
CA LYS A 54 -7.75 3.11 13.36
C LYS A 54 -8.88 2.12 13.06
N GLU A 55 -9.71 2.37 12.06
CA GLU A 55 -10.81 1.46 11.70
C GLU A 55 -10.30 0.08 11.25
N ALA A 56 -9.23 0.06 10.45
CA ALA A 56 -8.55 -1.19 10.08
C ALA A 56 -7.95 -1.88 11.30
N ALA A 57 -7.19 -1.15 12.14
CA ALA A 57 -6.54 -1.70 13.32
C ALA A 57 -7.54 -2.26 14.34
N VAL A 58 -8.67 -1.60 14.57
CA VAL A 58 -9.72 -2.10 15.48
C VAL A 58 -10.27 -3.45 15.01
N ARG A 59 -10.45 -3.63 13.69
CA ARG A 59 -10.90 -4.91 13.12
C ARG A 59 -9.85 -6.01 13.31
N ALA A 60 -8.59 -5.72 13.01
CA ALA A 60 -7.49 -6.67 13.21
C ALA A 60 -7.30 -7.06 14.68
N ILE A 61 -7.36 -6.10 15.61
CA ILE A 61 -7.27 -6.35 17.06
C ILE A 61 -8.46 -7.19 17.54
N LYS A 62 -9.66 -6.92 17.02
CA LYS A 62 -10.85 -7.70 17.35
C LYS A 62 -10.73 -9.14 16.88
N GLU A 63 -10.22 -9.37 15.67
CA GLU A 63 -9.96 -10.73 15.14
C GLU A 63 -8.88 -11.45 15.96
N TRP A 64 -7.80 -10.75 16.33
CA TRP A 64 -6.75 -11.31 17.17
C TRP A 64 -7.24 -11.68 18.59
N GLY A 65 -8.26 -11.00 19.10
CA GLY A 65 -8.96 -11.39 20.33
C GLY A 65 -8.21 -11.13 21.63
N GLN A 66 -7.01 -10.56 21.57
CA GLN A 66 -6.19 -10.23 22.75
C GLN A 66 -6.32 -8.74 23.14
N PRO A 67 -6.05 -8.38 24.41
CA PRO A 67 -6.10 -6.99 24.83
C PRO A 67 -5.02 -6.18 24.12
N LYS A 68 -5.40 -5.02 23.56
CA LYS A 68 -4.50 -4.07 22.89
C LYS A 68 -3.27 -3.65 23.70
N SER A 69 -3.30 -3.81 25.03
CA SER A 69 -2.14 -3.61 25.89
C SER A 69 -1.00 -4.58 25.62
N ARG A 70 -1.25 -5.73 25.00
CA ARG A 70 -0.21 -6.70 24.59
C ARG A 70 0.51 -6.31 23.31
N ILE A 71 0.05 -5.29 22.59
CA ILE A 71 0.77 -4.75 21.42
C ILE A 71 2.03 -4.05 21.92
N THR A 72 3.19 -4.52 21.45
CA THR A 72 4.51 -4.02 21.87
C THR A 72 5.10 -3.06 20.85
N HIS A 73 4.74 -3.21 19.58
CA HIS A 73 5.24 -2.39 18.48
C HIS A 73 4.10 -1.92 17.58
N LEU A 74 4.29 -0.75 16.97
CA LEU A 74 3.44 -0.21 15.91
C LEU A 74 4.32 0.15 14.71
N VAL A 75 4.05 -0.47 13.57
CA VAL A 75 4.60 -0.07 12.27
C VAL A 75 3.48 0.61 11.48
N PHE A 76 3.61 1.90 11.20
CA PHE A 76 2.62 2.64 10.42
C PHE A 76 3.25 3.08 9.10
N CYS A 77 2.54 2.87 7.99
CA CYS A 77 2.94 3.29 6.66
C CYS A 77 1.85 4.15 6.00
N THR A 78 2.29 5.23 5.37
CA THR A 78 1.44 6.02 4.47
C THR A 78 2.28 6.83 3.49
N THR A 79 1.75 6.99 2.29
CA THR A 79 2.23 7.94 1.27
C THR A 79 1.40 9.23 1.29
N SER A 80 0.39 9.28 2.17
CA SER A 80 -0.67 10.30 2.18
C SER A 80 -0.39 11.41 3.19
N GLY A 81 0.64 12.21 2.90
CA GLY A 81 1.07 13.33 3.72
C GLY A 81 2.09 12.97 4.81
N VAL A 82 2.62 13.99 5.48
CA VAL A 82 3.62 13.88 6.56
C VAL A 82 3.28 14.85 7.70
N ASP A 83 3.53 14.49 8.96
CA ASP A 83 3.35 15.38 10.11
C ASP A 83 4.31 15.02 11.26
N MET A 84 4.48 15.94 12.21
CA MET A 84 5.27 15.75 13.42
C MET A 84 4.53 16.35 14.64
N PRO A 85 4.01 15.51 15.57
CA PRO A 85 4.10 14.05 15.62
C PRO A 85 3.35 13.32 14.50
N GLY A 86 3.91 12.20 14.03
CA GLY A 86 3.39 11.46 12.88
C GLY A 86 2.10 10.68 13.11
N ALA A 87 1.61 10.06 12.04
CA ALA A 87 0.39 9.26 12.03
C ALA A 87 0.45 8.06 12.99
N ASP A 88 1.65 7.50 13.20
CA ASP A 88 1.92 6.48 14.21
C ASP A 88 1.64 6.97 15.63
N TYR A 89 2.01 8.22 15.97
CA TYR A 89 1.69 8.84 17.25
C TYR A 89 0.18 9.09 17.37
N ARG A 90 -0.44 9.66 16.34
CA ARG A 90 -1.88 9.93 16.32
C ARG A 90 -2.68 8.64 16.51
N LEU A 91 -2.34 7.59 15.76
CA LEU A 91 -2.96 6.27 15.89
C LEU A 91 -2.74 5.68 17.29
N THR A 92 -1.52 5.76 17.83
CA THR A 92 -1.21 5.33 19.21
C THR A 92 -2.18 5.93 20.22
N ARG A 93 -2.45 7.24 20.11
CA ARG A 93 -3.41 7.95 20.96
C ARG A 93 -4.85 7.53 20.70
N LEU A 94 -5.26 7.43 19.43
CA LEU A 94 -6.62 7.06 19.01
C LEU A 94 -7.03 5.65 19.44
N LEU A 95 -6.09 4.70 19.40
CA LEU A 95 -6.28 3.33 19.85
C LEU A 95 -6.11 3.20 21.38
N GLY A 96 -5.47 4.16 22.05
CA GLY A 96 -5.10 4.05 23.46
C GLY A 96 -4.14 2.89 23.70
N LEU A 97 -3.11 2.78 22.87
CA LEU A 97 -2.00 1.84 23.09
C LEU A 97 -1.15 2.31 24.27
N ARG A 98 -0.27 1.42 24.76
CA ARG A 98 0.69 1.79 25.81
C ARG A 98 1.58 2.95 25.33
N PRO A 99 1.87 3.96 26.16
CA PRO A 99 2.81 5.02 25.81
C PRO A 99 4.22 4.52 25.45
N SER A 100 4.60 3.35 25.96
CA SER A 100 5.88 2.68 25.71
C SER A 100 5.89 1.81 24.44
N VAL A 101 4.85 1.85 23.60
CA VAL A 101 4.84 1.11 22.33
C VAL A 101 5.99 1.61 21.45
N ASN A 102 6.80 0.68 20.95
CA ASN A 102 7.89 1.02 20.03
C ASN A 102 7.30 1.31 18.66
N ARG A 103 7.47 2.54 18.17
CA ARG A 103 6.87 2.98 16.91
C ARG A 103 7.90 3.04 15.79
N LEU A 104 7.49 2.62 14.60
CA LEU A 104 8.20 2.88 13.36
C LEU A 104 7.23 3.52 12.35
N MET A 105 7.53 4.75 11.96
CA MET A 105 6.74 5.51 10.98
C MET A 105 7.45 5.47 9.63
N LEU A 106 6.76 4.98 8.60
CA LEU A 106 7.26 4.88 7.23
C LEU A 106 6.44 5.81 6.33
N TYR A 107 6.94 7.03 6.14
CA TYR A 107 6.34 8.01 5.23
C TYR A 107 6.89 7.88 3.82
N GLN A 108 6.04 8.17 2.83
CA GLN A 108 6.41 8.37 1.41
C GLN A 108 7.23 7.23 0.78
N GLN A 109 6.92 5.99 1.15
CA GLN A 109 7.56 4.81 0.56
C GLN A 109 6.91 4.39 -0.77
N GLY A 110 5.62 4.67 -0.96
CA GLY A 110 4.87 4.29 -2.15
C GLY A 110 4.38 2.83 -2.14
N CYS A 111 3.99 2.33 -3.31
CA CYS A 111 3.20 1.10 -3.45
C CYS A 111 3.87 -0.18 -2.93
N PHE A 112 5.20 -0.24 -2.89
CA PHE A 112 5.92 -1.43 -2.42
C PHE A 112 5.89 -1.59 -0.89
N ALA A 113 5.43 -0.55 -0.16
CA ALA A 113 5.57 -0.50 1.28
C ALA A 113 4.74 -1.54 2.03
N GLY A 114 3.72 -2.14 1.41
CA GLY A 114 3.03 -3.31 1.96
C GLY A 114 3.99 -4.50 2.20
N GLY A 115 4.94 -4.73 1.29
CA GLY A 115 6.01 -5.71 1.51
C GLY A 115 7.04 -5.24 2.54
N THR A 116 7.34 -3.93 2.56
CA THR A 116 8.28 -3.34 3.54
C THR A 116 7.79 -3.49 4.97
N VAL A 117 6.52 -3.21 5.25
CA VAL A 117 5.98 -3.31 6.61
C VAL A 117 5.98 -4.75 7.12
N LEU A 118 5.74 -5.73 6.24
CA LEU A 118 5.86 -7.15 6.57
C LEU A 118 7.30 -7.54 6.89
N ARG A 119 8.27 -7.09 6.07
CA ARG A 119 9.70 -7.33 6.31
C ARG A 119 10.16 -6.75 7.65
N VAL A 120 9.76 -5.51 7.96
CA VAL A 120 10.07 -4.88 9.24
C VAL A 120 9.40 -5.63 10.40
N ALA A 121 8.12 -5.96 10.27
CA ALA A 121 7.36 -6.63 11.33
C ALA A 121 7.91 -8.03 11.63
N LYS A 122 8.41 -8.74 10.61
CA LYS A 122 9.11 -10.02 10.77
C LYS A 122 10.29 -9.88 11.74
N ASP A 123 11.23 -8.99 11.44
CA ASP A 123 12.44 -8.81 12.28
C ASP A 123 12.07 -8.34 13.69
N LEU A 124 11.11 -7.42 13.82
CA LEU A 124 10.64 -6.94 15.13
C LEU A 124 9.99 -8.05 15.96
N ALA A 125 9.16 -8.90 15.34
CA ALA A 125 8.45 -9.98 16.02
C ALA A 125 9.39 -11.12 16.43
N GLU A 126 10.31 -11.53 15.54
CA GLU A 126 11.21 -12.66 15.76
C GLU A 126 12.35 -12.32 16.74
N ASN A 127 12.82 -11.08 16.73
CA ASN A 127 13.95 -10.66 17.56
C ASN A 127 13.55 -10.21 18.98
N ASN A 128 12.26 -10.19 19.31
CA ASN A 128 11.77 -9.74 20.61
C ASN A 128 10.75 -10.74 21.20
N ALA A 129 11.16 -11.49 22.22
CA ALA A 129 10.32 -12.51 22.86
C ALA A 129 8.95 -11.93 23.30
N GLY A 130 7.87 -12.57 22.87
CA GLY A 130 6.49 -12.18 23.17
C GLY A 130 6.00 -10.92 22.45
N ALA A 131 6.75 -10.38 21.48
CA ALA A 131 6.33 -9.20 20.74
C ALA A 131 5.10 -9.46 19.88
N ARG A 132 4.22 -8.46 19.83
CA ARG A 132 3.06 -8.38 18.94
C ARG A 132 3.08 -7.03 18.26
N VAL A 133 3.32 -7.05 16.96
CA VAL A 133 3.50 -5.88 16.12
C VAL A 133 2.18 -5.60 15.43
N LEU A 134 1.59 -4.44 15.73
CA LEU A 134 0.49 -3.90 14.93
C LEU A 134 1.10 -3.23 13.70
N VAL A 135 0.75 -3.71 12.52
CA VAL A 135 1.10 -3.08 11.25
C VAL A 135 -0.13 -2.39 10.68
N VAL A 136 0.03 -1.16 10.21
CA VAL A 136 -1.05 -0.40 9.56
C VAL A 136 -0.51 0.28 8.30
N CYS A 137 -1.15 0.02 7.16
CA CYS A 137 -1.02 0.84 5.95
C CYS A 137 -2.32 1.61 5.77
N SER A 138 -2.25 2.93 5.57
CA SER A 138 -3.44 3.75 5.37
C SER A 138 -3.18 4.82 4.32
N GLU A 139 -3.98 4.85 3.26
CA GLU A 139 -3.75 5.65 2.07
C GLU A 139 -5.02 6.41 1.66
N ILE A 140 -4.85 7.70 1.37
CA ILE A 140 -5.91 8.65 1.00
C ILE A 140 -5.42 9.49 -0.18
N THR A 141 -6.21 9.50 -1.26
CA THR A 141 -5.90 10.13 -2.55
C THR A 141 -5.94 11.66 -2.53
N ALA A 142 -6.37 12.28 -1.42
CA ALA A 142 -6.39 13.73 -1.27
C ALA A 142 -5.03 14.39 -1.57
N VAL A 143 -3.90 13.72 -1.30
CA VAL A 143 -2.57 14.26 -1.62
C VAL A 143 -2.22 14.22 -3.11
N THR A 144 -2.87 13.35 -3.91
CA THR A 144 -2.55 13.10 -5.33
C THR A 144 -3.64 13.55 -6.31
N PHE A 145 -4.87 13.81 -5.85
CA PHE A 145 -5.98 14.25 -6.69
C PHE A 145 -5.68 15.58 -7.39
N ARG A 146 -5.94 15.70 -8.69
CA ARG A 146 -5.78 16.98 -9.41
C ARG A 146 -6.58 17.03 -10.69
N GLY A 147 -6.76 18.24 -11.20
CA GLY A 147 -7.32 18.48 -12.53
C GLY A 147 -6.50 17.84 -13.65
N PRO A 148 -7.12 17.47 -14.78
CA PRO A 148 -6.43 16.85 -15.91
C PRO A 148 -5.57 17.87 -16.68
N SER A 149 -4.51 17.38 -17.35
CA SER A 149 -3.74 18.13 -18.34
C SER A 149 -3.37 17.23 -19.51
N GLU A 150 -3.46 17.75 -20.74
CA GLU A 150 -3.07 17.01 -21.94
C GLU A 150 -1.56 16.71 -22.00
N THR A 151 -0.75 17.51 -21.30
CA THR A 151 0.71 17.37 -21.25
C THR A 151 1.20 16.37 -20.19
N HIS A 152 0.31 15.85 -19.33
CA HIS A 152 0.68 14.93 -18.24
C HIS A 152 -0.25 13.72 -18.18
N LEU A 153 -0.06 12.83 -19.14
CA LEU A 153 -0.88 11.62 -19.29
C LEU A 153 -0.71 10.63 -18.14
N ASP A 154 0.47 10.57 -17.54
CA ASP A 154 0.77 9.67 -16.42
C ASP A 154 -0.08 10.03 -15.19
N SER A 155 -0.34 11.33 -14.97
CA SER A 155 -1.25 11.77 -13.92
C SER A 155 -2.66 11.25 -14.17
N LEU A 156 -3.15 11.25 -15.42
CA LEU A 156 -4.47 10.67 -15.76
C LEU A 156 -4.53 9.17 -15.46
N VAL A 157 -3.45 8.42 -15.70
CA VAL A 157 -3.37 7.02 -15.31
C VAL A 157 -3.52 6.89 -13.80
N GLY A 158 -2.79 7.70 -13.02
CA GLY A 158 -2.95 7.76 -11.56
C GLY A 158 -4.39 8.08 -11.12
N GLN A 159 -5.03 9.09 -11.72
CA GLN A 159 -6.42 9.47 -11.41
C GLN A 159 -7.45 8.37 -11.74
N ALA A 160 -7.14 7.48 -12.69
CA ALA A 160 -7.99 6.33 -13.03
C ALA A 160 -7.79 5.14 -12.07
N LEU A 161 -6.60 5.01 -11.46
CA LEU A 161 -6.21 3.83 -10.69
C LEU A 161 -6.35 4.02 -9.17
N PHE A 162 -5.89 5.15 -8.62
CA PHE A 162 -5.73 5.27 -7.18
C PHE A 162 -7.07 5.34 -6.44
N GLY A 163 -7.17 4.63 -5.32
CA GLY A 163 -8.31 4.66 -4.40
C GLY A 163 -7.85 4.73 -2.95
N ASP A 164 -8.76 5.05 -2.06
CA ASP A 164 -8.48 5.16 -0.62
C ASP A 164 -8.70 3.82 0.08
N GLY A 165 -7.90 3.55 1.09
CA GLY A 165 -8.04 2.35 1.90
C GLY A 165 -7.00 2.22 2.99
N ALA A 166 -7.36 1.45 4.02
CA ALA A 166 -6.43 1.03 5.05
C ALA A 166 -6.57 -0.45 5.36
N ALA A 167 -5.44 -1.06 5.67
CA ALA A 167 -5.33 -2.44 6.11
C ALA A 167 -4.46 -2.51 7.35
N ALA A 168 -4.76 -3.46 8.23
CA ALA A 168 -4.01 -3.68 9.45
C ALA A 168 -3.90 -5.17 9.75
N ILE A 169 -2.75 -5.57 10.28
CA ILE A 169 -2.45 -6.96 10.65
C ILE A 169 -1.71 -6.99 11.99
N ILE A 170 -1.85 -8.10 12.72
CA ILE A 170 -1.07 -8.40 13.92
C ILE A 170 -0.03 -9.46 13.55
N VAL A 171 1.25 -9.13 13.77
CA VAL A 171 2.37 -10.04 13.51
C VAL A 171 3.03 -10.40 14.84
N GLY A 172 3.36 -11.68 15.02
CA GLY A 172 4.05 -12.17 16.20
C GLY A 172 4.73 -13.51 15.92
N ALA A 173 5.79 -13.80 16.67
CA ALA A 173 6.38 -15.13 16.76
C ALA A 173 5.80 -15.89 17.96
N ASP A 174 5.98 -17.21 17.96
CA ASP A 174 5.57 -18.13 19.04
C ASP A 174 4.11 -17.92 19.47
N PRO A 175 3.15 -18.31 18.63
CA PRO A 175 1.74 -18.11 18.92
C PRO A 175 1.30 -18.95 20.12
N ASP A 176 0.49 -18.36 21.00
CA ASP A 176 -0.25 -19.12 21.99
C ASP A 176 -1.47 -19.76 21.31
N LEU A 177 -1.34 -21.03 20.90
CA LEU A 177 -2.37 -21.72 20.12
C LEU A 177 -3.72 -21.90 20.85
N ALA A 178 -3.78 -21.65 22.16
CA ALA A 178 -5.05 -21.63 22.90
C ALA A 178 -5.82 -20.32 22.68
N LEU A 179 -5.13 -19.24 22.29
CA LEU A 179 -5.65 -17.88 22.24
C LEU A 179 -5.53 -17.23 20.86
N GLU A 180 -4.59 -17.71 20.03
CA GLU A 180 -4.19 -17.12 18.76
C GLU A 180 -4.28 -18.17 17.65
N ARG A 181 -4.67 -17.71 16.46
CA ARG A 181 -4.77 -18.55 15.27
C ARG A 181 -3.85 -17.99 14.17
N PRO A 182 -2.67 -18.58 13.94
CA PRO A 182 -1.80 -18.19 12.83
C PRO A 182 -2.53 -18.33 11.49
N LEU A 183 -2.39 -17.31 10.62
CA LEU A 183 -2.93 -17.32 9.26
C LEU A 183 -1.85 -17.64 8.23
N PHE A 184 -0.67 -17.02 8.38
CA PHE A 184 0.49 -17.19 7.51
C PHE A 184 1.78 -17.10 8.33
N GLU A 185 2.85 -17.66 7.78
CA GLU A 185 4.21 -17.51 8.31
C GLU A 185 5.07 -16.69 7.35
N LEU A 186 5.79 -15.69 7.86
CA LEU A 186 6.73 -14.89 7.08
C LEU A 186 8.07 -15.61 7.01
N VAL A 187 8.27 -16.49 6.04
CA VAL A 187 9.49 -17.33 5.94
C VAL A 187 10.73 -16.50 5.60
N SER A 188 10.65 -15.67 4.58
CA SER A 188 11.75 -14.80 4.13
C SER A 188 11.21 -13.48 3.59
N ALA A 189 12.05 -12.45 3.57
CA ALA A 189 11.71 -11.14 3.04
C ALA A 189 12.94 -10.49 2.40
N SER A 190 12.79 -10.08 1.14
CA SER A 190 13.89 -9.52 0.34
C SER A 190 13.43 -8.26 -0.39
N GLN A 191 14.39 -7.41 -0.77
CA GLN A 191 14.16 -6.22 -1.59
C GLN A 191 15.30 -6.07 -2.59
N THR A 192 14.99 -5.54 -3.76
CA THR A 192 15.99 -5.27 -4.80
C THR A 192 15.63 -4.01 -5.59
N ILE A 193 16.63 -3.42 -6.25
CA ILE A 193 16.46 -2.33 -7.21
C ILE A 193 16.69 -2.93 -8.60
N LEU A 194 15.74 -2.72 -9.51
CA LEU A 194 15.82 -3.31 -10.84
C LEU A 194 16.86 -2.59 -11.70
N PRO A 195 17.69 -3.31 -12.48
CA PRO A 195 18.62 -2.67 -13.42
C PRO A 195 17.88 -1.76 -14.40
N ASP A 196 18.53 -0.65 -14.78
CA ASP A 196 18.06 0.33 -15.76
C ASP A 196 16.67 0.94 -15.45
N SER A 197 16.24 0.91 -14.19
CA SER A 197 14.91 1.37 -13.76
C SER A 197 14.87 2.79 -13.20
N GLU A 198 15.99 3.51 -13.15
CA GLU A 198 16.05 4.88 -12.67
C GLU A 198 15.05 5.79 -13.40
N GLY A 199 14.30 6.60 -12.64
CA GLY A 199 13.24 7.47 -13.15
C GLY A 199 11.99 6.75 -13.68
N ALA A 200 11.91 5.41 -13.62
CA ALA A 200 10.73 4.69 -14.11
C ALA A 200 9.45 5.12 -13.37
N ILE A 201 9.60 5.41 -12.08
CA ILE A 201 8.56 5.90 -11.20
C ILE A 201 9.16 7.00 -10.33
N ASP A 202 8.70 8.24 -10.52
CA ASP A 202 9.07 9.36 -9.68
C ASP A 202 7.84 9.95 -8.98
N GLY A 203 7.98 10.20 -7.68
CA GLY A 203 7.02 10.92 -6.87
C GLY A 203 7.66 12.20 -6.32
N HIS A 204 7.00 13.34 -6.48
CA HIS A 204 7.50 14.62 -5.99
C HIS A 204 6.45 15.32 -5.14
N LEU A 205 6.73 15.49 -3.85
CA LEU A 205 5.94 16.36 -3.01
C LEU A 205 6.31 17.82 -3.29
N ARG A 206 5.34 18.60 -3.75
CA ARG A 206 5.48 20.01 -4.14
C ARG A 206 4.38 20.84 -3.49
N GLU A 207 4.44 22.16 -3.66
CA GLU A 207 3.40 23.10 -3.22
C GLU A 207 2.01 22.76 -3.77
N VAL A 208 1.94 22.03 -4.88
CA VAL A 208 0.70 21.57 -5.55
C VAL A 208 0.19 20.21 -5.05
N GLY A 209 0.83 19.63 -4.03
CA GLY A 209 0.61 18.24 -3.59
C GLY A 209 1.63 17.26 -4.18
N LEU A 210 1.32 15.96 -4.09
CA LEU A 210 2.20 14.88 -4.55
C LEU A 210 1.99 14.60 -6.04
N THR A 211 2.92 15.02 -6.90
CA THR A 211 2.91 14.70 -8.34
C THR A 211 3.62 13.38 -8.60
N PHE A 212 3.18 12.68 -9.64
CA PHE A 212 3.72 11.37 -10.00
C PHE A 212 3.99 11.28 -11.50
N HIS A 213 5.10 10.64 -11.86
CA HIS A 213 5.59 10.53 -13.24
C HIS A 213 5.97 9.08 -13.57
N LEU A 214 5.58 8.62 -14.75
CA LEU A 214 5.87 7.27 -15.27
C LEU A 214 6.71 7.39 -16.53
N LEU A 215 8.03 7.47 -16.38
CA LEU A 215 8.91 7.80 -17.51
C LEU A 215 9.36 6.58 -18.33
N LYS A 216 9.04 5.35 -17.88
CA LYS A 216 9.44 4.09 -18.53
C LYS A 216 8.31 3.06 -18.55
N ASP A 217 8.48 2.00 -19.33
CA ASP A 217 7.60 0.83 -19.34
C ASP A 217 7.77 0.01 -18.05
N VAL A 218 7.12 0.47 -16.98
CA VAL A 218 7.11 -0.18 -15.66
C VAL A 218 6.68 -1.65 -15.74
N PRO A 219 5.55 -2.01 -16.41
CA PRO A 219 5.19 -3.41 -16.62
C PRO A 219 6.31 -4.26 -17.23
N GLY A 220 6.95 -3.76 -18.30
CA GLY A 220 8.05 -4.46 -18.97
C GLY A 220 9.29 -4.64 -18.11
N ILE A 221 9.66 -3.61 -17.34
CA ILE A 221 10.80 -3.67 -16.40
C ILE A 221 10.54 -4.71 -15.31
N ILE A 222 9.34 -4.74 -14.73
CA ILE A 222 8.98 -5.71 -13.67
C ILE A 222 8.96 -7.13 -14.25
N SER A 223 8.26 -7.35 -15.37
CA SER A 223 8.14 -8.69 -15.97
C SER A 223 9.50 -9.25 -16.40
N LYS A 224 10.40 -8.41 -16.94
CA LYS A 224 11.77 -8.84 -17.30
C LYS A 224 12.56 -9.40 -16.10
N ASN A 225 12.33 -8.87 -14.89
CA ASN A 225 13.18 -9.14 -13.73
C ASN A 225 12.54 -10.01 -12.63
N ILE A 226 11.21 -10.20 -12.63
CA ILE A 226 10.50 -10.90 -11.55
C ILE A 226 11.00 -12.33 -11.32
N GLN A 227 11.33 -13.06 -12.39
CA GLN A 227 11.81 -14.44 -12.30
C GLN A 227 13.12 -14.55 -11.50
N LYS A 228 14.02 -13.56 -11.60
CA LYS A 228 15.25 -13.53 -10.81
C LYS A 228 14.94 -13.45 -9.31
N SER A 229 14.02 -12.56 -8.94
CA SER A 229 13.62 -12.40 -7.54
C SER A 229 12.98 -13.67 -6.97
N LEU A 230 12.15 -14.36 -7.77
CA LEU A 230 11.56 -15.64 -7.38
C LEU A 230 12.62 -16.73 -7.22
N MET A 231 13.55 -16.86 -8.17
CA MET A 231 14.63 -17.85 -8.06
C MET A 231 15.49 -17.61 -6.82
N GLU A 232 15.84 -16.36 -6.51
CA GLU A 232 16.61 -16.03 -5.31
C GLU A 232 15.86 -16.38 -4.02
N ALA A 233 14.54 -16.10 -3.97
CA ALA A 233 13.71 -16.39 -2.79
C ALA A 233 13.43 -17.89 -2.59
N PHE A 234 13.19 -18.63 -3.67
CA PHE A 234 12.67 -20.01 -3.60
C PHE A 234 13.71 -21.10 -3.85
N LYS A 235 14.89 -20.77 -4.40
CA LYS A 235 15.99 -21.75 -4.57
C LYS A 235 16.39 -22.42 -3.25
N PRO A 236 16.49 -21.73 -2.10
CA PRO A 236 16.78 -22.40 -0.82
C PRO A 236 15.70 -23.38 -0.37
N LEU A 237 14.47 -23.24 -0.88
CA LEU A 237 13.32 -24.10 -0.58
C LEU A 237 13.12 -25.22 -1.61
N GLY A 238 13.93 -25.26 -2.67
CA GLY A 238 13.80 -26.24 -3.75
C GLY A 238 12.53 -26.08 -4.61
N ILE A 239 11.91 -24.90 -4.60
CA ILE A 239 10.69 -24.62 -5.37
C ILE A 239 11.06 -23.94 -6.70
N HIS A 240 10.58 -24.50 -7.80
CA HIS A 240 10.84 -24.01 -9.16
C HIS A 240 9.57 -23.83 -10.01
N ASP A 241 8.46 -24.45 -9.59
CA ASP A 241 7.17 -24.30 -10.25
C ASP A 241 6.37 -23.16 -9.60
N TRP A 242 6.23 -22.05 -10.32
CA TRP A 242 5.49 -20.88 -9.85
C TRP A 242 3.97 -21.12 -9.78
N ASN A 243 3.46 -22.18 -10.42
CA ASN A 243 2.09 -22.62 -10.29
C ASN A 243 1.85 -23.51 -9.05
N SER A 244 2.89 -23.93 -8.35
CA SER A 244 2.75 -24.68 -7.09
C SER A 244 2.50 -23.80 -5.85
N ILE A 245 2.79 -22.50 -5.94
CA ILE A 245 2.67 -21.54 -4.83
C ILE A 245 1.46 -20.61 -4.98
N PHE A 246 0.91 -20.10 -3.88
CA PHE A 246 -0.11 -19.05 -3.95
C PHE A 246 0.54 -17.69 -4.26
N TRP A 247 -0.26 -16.74 -4.77
CA TRP A 247 0.22 -15.45 -5.23
C TRP A 247 -0.54 -14.29 -4.61
N ILE A 248 0.21 -13.32 -4.10
CA ILE A 248 -0.27 -11.98 -3.75
C ILE A 248 0.68 -11.02 -4.45
N ALA A 249 0.21 -10.36 -5.50
CA ALA A 249 0.96 -9.33 -6.20
C ALA A 249 0.32 -7.97 -5.92
N HIS A 250 1.11 -6.90 -5.86
CA HIS A 250 0.52 -5.56 -5.78
C HIS A 250 -0.25 -5.26 -7.08
N PRO A 251 -1.56 -4.94 -7.01
CA PRO A 251 -2.38 -4.59 -8.17
C PRO A 251 -2.12 -3.14 -8.62
N GLY A 252 -0.87 -2.84 -8.99
CA GLY A 252 -0.47 -1.48 -9.38
C GLY A 252 -1.18 -0.97 -10.64
N GLY A 253 -1.57 -1.91 -11.50
CA GLY A 253 -2.38 -1.72 -12.70
C GLY A 253 -2.50 -3.05 -13.46
N PRO A 254 -3.53 -3.22 -14.30
CA PRO A 254 -3.80 -4.50 -14.96
C PRO A 254 -2.63 -4.95 -15.85
N ALA A 255 -1.96 -4.01 -16.54
CA ALA A 255 -0.83 -4.32 -17.43
C ALA A 255 0.36 -5.00 -16.72
N ILE A 256 0.62 -4.66 -15.45
CA ILE A 256 1.69 -5.32 -14.67
C ILE A 256 1.31 -6.78 -14.41
N LEU A 257 0.07 -7.03 -14.00
CA LEU A 257 -0.43 -8.37 -13.70
C LEU A 257 -0.43 -9.23 -14.96
N ASP A 258 -0.93 -8.71 -16.08
CA ASP A 258 -1.00 -9.44 -17.36
C ASP A 258 0.40 -9.84 -17.85
N GLN A 259 1.38 -8.94 -17.76
CA GLN A 259 2.75 -9.24 -18.18
C GLN A 259 3.47 -10.21 -17.24
N VAL A 260 3.25 -10.12 -15.93
CA VAL A 260 3.83 -11.07 -14.96
C VAL A 260 3.23 -12.47 -15.15
N GLU A 261 1.91 -12.56 -15.32
CA GLU A 261 1.17 -13.81 -15.59
C GLU A 261 1.71 -14.49 -16.85
N ALA A 262 1.79 -13.75 -17.96
CA ALA A 262 2.31 -14.26 -19.22
C ALA A 262 3.79 -14.65 -19.14
N LYS A 263 4.62 -13.84 -18.48
CA LYS A 263 6.07 -14.09 -18.38
C LYS A 263 6.39 -15.36 -17.61
N LEU A 264 5.66 -15.62 -16.54
CA LEU A 264 5.90 -16.76 -15.65
C LEU A 264 5.07 -17.99 -16.03
N GLY A 265 4.18 -17.88 -17.01
CA GLY A 265 3.26 -18.96 -17.40
C GLY A 265 2.32 -19.33 -16.26
N LEU A 266 1.83 -18.35 -15.51
CA LEU A 266 0.91 -18.61 -14.40
C LEU A 266 -0.46 -18.98 -14.94
N ASN A 267 -1.13 -19.91 -14.26
CA ASN A 267 -2.53 -20.16 -14.50
C ASN A 267 -3.36 -18.94 -14.07
N ALA A 268 -4.47 -18.68 -14.77
CA ALA A 268 -5.30 -17.49 -14.56
C ALA A 268 -5.80 -17.32 -13.11
N GLU A 269 -6.04 -18.43 -12.40
CA GLU A 269 -6.50 -18.41 -11.01
C GLU A 269 -5.45 -17.86 -10.03
N LYS A 270 -4.16 -17.85 -10.39
CA LYS A 270 -3.09 -17.40 -9.48
C LYS A 270 -3.24 -15.95 -9.07
N LEU A 271 -3.65 -15.09 -9.99
CA LEU A 271 -3.83 -13.66 -9.71
C LEU A 271 -5.29 -13.29 -9.45
N ALA A 272 -6.20 -14.25 -9.29
CA ALA A 272 -7.63 -13.98 -9.11
C ALA A 272 -7.92 -13.12 -7.88
N ALA A 273 -7.29 -13.40 -6.74
CA ALA A 273 -7.45 -12.59 -5.52
C ALA A 273 -6.92 -11.16 -5.72
N THR A 274 -5.75 -11.01 -6.35
CA THR A 274 -5.15 -9.71 -6.66
C THR A 274 -6.04 -8.89 -7.61
N ARG A 275 -6.56 -9.50 -8.68
CA ARG A 275 -7.47 -8.85 -9.63
C ARG A 275 -8.81 -8.47 -8.98
N ARG A 276 -9.30 -9.27 -8.03
CA ARG A 276 -10.50 -8.92 -7.25
C ARG A 276 -10.28 -7.69 -6.39
N VAL A 277 -9.13 -7.57 -5.72
CA VAL A 277 -8.80 -6.35 -4.95
C VAL A 277 -8.75 -5.14 -5.88
N LEU A 278 -8.09 -5.25 -7.04
CA LEU A 278 -8.08 -4.19 -8.04
C LEU A 278 -9.49 -3.78 -8.48
N SER A 279 -10.35 -4.76 -8.81
CA SER A 279 -11.72 -4.50 -9.25
C SER A 279 -12.56 -3.78 -8.19
N GLU A 280 -12.47 -4.21 -6.95
CA GLU A 280 -13.37 -3.75 -5.89
C GLU A 280 -12.91 -2.48 -5.17
N TYR A 281 -11.61 -2.16 -5.23
CA TYR A 281 -11.02 -1.07 -4.46
C TYR A 281 -10.09 -0.15 -5.26
N GLY A 282 -9.67 -0.55 -6.45
CA GLY A 282 -8.61 0.13 -7.20
C GLY A 282 -7.23 -0.07 -6.58
N ASN A 283 -6.32 0.86 -6.87
CA ASN A 283 -4.97 0.87 -6.31
C ASN A 283 -4.91 1.72 -5.03
N MET A 284 -5.03 1.06 -3.88
CA MET A 284 -4.84 1.63 -2.53
C MET A 284 -3.36 1.70 -2.09
N SER A 285 -2.42 1.80 -3.04
CA SER A 285 -0.97 1.88 -2.77
C SER A 285 -0.48 0.75 -1.83
N SER A 286 0.12 1.09 -0.69
CA SER A 286 0.74 0.15 0.24
C SER A 286 -0.24 -0.83 0.90
N ALA A 287 -1.53 -0.49 0.95
CA ALA A 287 -2.55 -1.32 1.58
C ALA A 287 -3.03 -2.49 0.70
N CYS A 288 -2.78 -2.48 -0.62
CA CYS A 288 -3.38 -3.46 -1.53
C CYS A 288 -2.98 -4.92 -1.31
N VAL A 289 -1.78 -5.16 -0.77
CA VAL A 289 -1.23 -6.52 -0.59
C VAL A 289 -1.50 -7.10 0.79
N LEU A 290 -2.20 -6.35 1.64
CA LEU A 290 -2.54 -6.72 3.01
C LEU A 290 -3.99 -7.21 3.12
#